data_AF-A0A4R6MCE4-F1
#
_entry.id   AF-A0A4R6MCE4-F1
#
_cell.length_a   1.000
_cell.length_b   1.000
_cell.length_c   1.000
_cell.angle_alpha   90.00
_cell.angle_beta   90.00
_cell.angle_gamma   90.00
#
_symmetry.space_group_name_H-M   'P 1'
#
loop_
_entity.id
_entity.type
_entity.pdbx_description
1 polymer ?
#
loop_
_entity_poly.entity_id
_entity_poly.type
_entity_poly.pdbx_seq_one_letter_code
_entity_poly.pdbx_strand_id
1 'polypeptide(L)'
;MLNLGQKSNLEVGFLRQCLQLCVFLSAVFLLSGCSTASNKSNFEEKRQETQVELSGKLEALWVRAHIIPDLQRGAPLVSGTDRGQQAILQQNSANLQLANGLLASLNKRVAERKLDAKLGDVITLTLVLASDKNQRQFSSAPLRIWRGDAREWELRNASGESLAMQVVWNEQGPLYIEGQHVADVSLTMPKTPFMTNVFYYGEAVVAQKALSLLLSIDVAP
;
A
#
# COMPACT_ATOMS: atom_id res chain seq x y z
N MET A 1 -26.26 52.31 -79.68
CA MET A 1 -25.22 51.30 -79.99
C MET A 1 -24.80 50.65 -78.69
N LEU A 2 -24.87 49.32 -78.65
CA LEU A 2 -24.80 48.47 -77.46
C LEU A 2 -23.36 48.09 -77.09
N ASN A 3 -23.20 47.92 -75.78
CA ASN A 3 -22.52 46.84 -75.07
C ASN A 3 -21.19 47.18 -74.40
N LEU A 4 -21.17 47.04 -73.07
CA LEU A 4 -20.33 46.07 -72.37
C LEU A 4 -20.67 46.08 -70.88
N GLY A 5 -21.56 45.18 -70.49
CA GLY A 5 -21.61 44.69 -69.11
C GLY A 5 -20.43 43.78 -68.85
N GLN A 6 -19.65 44.07 -67.82
CA GLN A 6 -18.84 43.12 -67.04
C GLN A 6 -17.94 43.92 -66.09
N LYS A 7 -18.32 44.00 -64.81
CA LYS A 7 -17.40 44.11 -63.65
C LYS A 7 -18.24 44.21 -62.36
N SER A 8 -18.89 43.12 -62.00
CA SER A 8 -19.60 43.03 -60.71
C SER A 8 -19.56 41.61 -60.16
N ASN A 9 -18.39 40.95 -60.23
CA ASN A 9 -18.22 39.60 -59.67
C ASN A 9 -16.80 39.32 -59.12
N LEU A 10 -15.97 40.33 -58.86
CA LEU A 10 -14.63 40.11 -58.28
C LEU A 10 -14.48 40.57 -56.81
N GLU A 11 -15.39 41.37 -56.26
CA GLU A 11 -15.23 41.91 -54.89
C GLU A 11 -16.02 41.14 -53.81
N VAL A 12 -16.92 40.23 -54.19
CA VAL A 12 -17.75 39.48 -53.22
C VAL A 12 -17.05 38.21 -52.71
N GLY A 13 -16.04 37.69 -53.43
CA GLY A 13 -15.28 36.50 -53.03
C GLY A 13 -14.22 36.77 -51.96
N PHE A 14 -13.60 37.96 -51.98
CA PHE A 14 -12.48 38.28 -51.10
C PHE A 14 -12.93 38.68 -49.68
N LEU A 15 -14.05 39.38 -49.55
CA LEU A 15 -14.62 39.70 -48.23
C LEU A 15 -15.17 38.46 -47.50
N ARG A 16 -15.63 37.44 -48.22
CA ARG A 16 -16.14 36.19 -47.62
C ARG A 16 -15.03 35.30 -47.07
N GLN A 17 -13.85 35.31 -47.69
CA GLN A 17 -12.68 34.55 -47.22
C GLN A 17 -11.96 35.19 -46.03
N CYS A 18 -11.93 36.53 -45.92
CA CYS A 18 -11.37 37.19 -44.74
C CYS A 18 -12.26 37.04 -43.49
N LEU A 19 -13.58 37.00 -43.63
CA LEU A 19 -14.49 36.83 -42.49
C LEU A 19 -14.46 35.40 -41.92
N GLN A 20 -14.25 34.38 -42.77
CA GLN A 20 -14.17 32.98 -42.33
C GLN A 20 -12.83 32.64 -41.64
N LEU A 21 -11.72 33.32 -41.97
CA LEU A 21 -10.46 33.14 -41.23
C LEU A 21 -10.46 33.80 -39.84
N CYS A 22 -11.15 34.95 -39.68
CA CYS A 22 -11.23 35.62 -38.37
C CYS A 22 -12.13 34.90 -37.36
N VAL A 23 -13.15 34.17 -37.82
CA VAL A 23 -14.01 33.36 -36.93
C VAL A 23 -13.30 32.07 -36.49
N PHE A 24 -12.45 31.46 -37.33
CA PHE A 24 -11.65 30.30 -36.93
C PHE A 24 -10.48 30.65 -36.00
N LEU A 25 -9.90 31.85 -36.10
CA LEU A 25 -8.86 32.28 -35.14
C LEU A 25 -9.41 32.74 -33.78
N SER A 26 -10.69 33.12 -33.70
CA SER A 26 -11.33 33.57 -32.45
C SER A 26 -11.92 32.41 -31.62
N ALA A 27 -12.08 31.22 -32.21
CA ALA A 27 -12.59 30.04 -31.51
C ALA A 27 -11.50 29.23 -30.77
N VAL A 28 -10.21 29.50 -31.02
CA VAL A 28 -9.08 28.82 -30.36
C VAL A 28 -8.60 29.55 -29.10
N PHE A 29 -9.04 30.79 -28.86
CA PHE A 29 -8.61 31.60 -27.71
C PHE A 29 -9.61 31.69 -26.53
N LEU A 30 -10.71 30.93 -26.56
CA LEU A 30 -11.61 30.78 -25.40
C LEU A 30 -11.25 29.61 -24.47
N LEU A 31 -10.10 28.95 -24.69
CA LEU A 31 -9.50 27.99 -23.75
C LEU A 31 -8.34 28.61 -22.96
N SER A 32 -8.58 29.80 -22.39
CA SER A 32 -7.90 30.21 -21.16
C SER A 32 -8.82 29.78 -20.02
N GLY A 33 -8.86 28.51 -19.67
CA GLY A 33 -7.82 27.99 -18.79
C GLY A 33 -8.03 28.52 -17.37
N CYS A 34 -9.18 28.21 -16.77
CA CYS A 34 -9.24 28.07 -15.31
C CYS A 34 -8.37 26.87 -14.92
N SER A 35 -7.06 27.10 -14.85
CA SER A 35 -6.02 26.13 -14.47
C SER A 35 -5.98 25.88 -12.95
N THR A 36 -7.14 25.93 -12.28
CA THR A 36 -7.30 25.47 -10.89
C THR A 36 -7.57 23.97 -10.79
N ALA A 37 -7.88 23.29 -11.90
CA ALA A 37 -8.15 21.85 -11.90
C ALA A 37 -6.86 20.99 -11.84
N SER A 38 -5.78 21.42 -12.50
CA SER A 38 -4.53 20.63 -12.60
C SER A 38 -3.71 20.60 -11.31
N ASN A 39 -3.74 21.66 -10.49
CA ASN A 39 -3.02 21.68 -9.20
C ASN A 39 -3.79 20.91 -8.12
N LYS A 40 -5.13 20.94 -8.15
CA LYS A 40 -5.96 20.23 -7.17
C LYS A 40 -5.87 18.72 -7.31
N SER A 41 -5.80 18.20 -8.54
CA SER A 41 -5.61 16.75 -8.77
C SER A 41 -4.25 16.28 -8.24
N ASN A 42 -3.18 17.04 -8.49
CA ASN A 42 -1.82 16.69 -8.05
C ASN A 42 -1.67 16.72 -6.52
N PHE A 43 -2.27 17.69 -5.82
CA PHE A 43 -2.25 17.72 -4.36
C PHE A 43 -3.02 16.53 -3.73
N GLU A 44 -4.25 16.28 -4.19
CA GLU A 44 -5.10 15.23 -3.61
C GLU A 44 -4.49 13.84 -3.80
N GLU A 45 -3.95 13.57 -5.00
CA GLU A 45 -3.22 12.35 -5.32
C GLU A 45 -2.01 12.17 -4.39
N LYS A 46 -1.14 13.17 -4.30
CA LYS A 46 0.06 13.12 -3.46
C LYS A 46 -0.28 13.01 -1.96
N ARG A 47 -1.34 13.65 -1.51
CA ARG A 47 -1.82 13.51 -0.12
C ARG A 47 -2.28 12.07 0.12
N GLN A 48 -3.08 11.51 -0.77
CA GLN A 48 -3.61 10.16 -0.63
C GLN A 48 -2.47 9.13 -0.64
N GLU A 49 -1.55 9.21 -1.60
CA GLU A 49 -0.37 8.34 -1.67
C GLU A 49 0.43 8.37 -0.37
N THR A 50 0.76 9.57 0.12
CA THR A 50 1.57 9.72 1.33
C THR A 50 0.84 9.24 2.59
N GLN A 51 -0.48 9.38 2.67
CA GLN A 51 -1.27 8.89 3.81
C GLN A 51 -1.38 7.36 3.80
N VAL A 52 -1.59 6.75 2.63
CA VAL A 52 -1.62 5.29 2.48
C VAL A 52 -0.25 4.70 2.81
N GLU A 53 0.82 5.28 2.26
CA GLU A 53 2.18 4.85 2.55
C GLU A 53 2.51 4.98 4.05
N LEU A 54 2.16 6.10 4.67
CA LEU A 54 2.40 6.32 6.10
C LEU A 54 1.65 5.28 6.94
N SER A 55 0.37 5.04 6.64
CA SER A 55 -0.45 4.03 7.32
C SER A 55 0.20 2.65 7.25
N GLY A 56 0.64 2.22 6.07
CA GLY A 56 1.33 0.93 5.90
C GLY A 56 2.62 0.82 6.71
N LYS A 57 3.40 1.90 6.82
CA LYS A 57 4.62 1.91 7.66
C LYS A 57 4.32 1.89 9.14
N LEU A 58 3.28 2.60 9.60
CA LEU A 58 2.85 2.58 10.99
C LEU A 58 2.34 1.19 11.40
N GLU A 59 1.57 0.54 10.54
CA GLU A 59 1.12 -0.83 10.74
C GLU A 59 2.33 -1.78 10.85
N ALA A 60 3.30 -1.67 9.93
CA ALA A 60 4.51 -2.49 9.99
C ALA A 60 5.32 -2.27 11.28
N LEU A 61 5.41 -1.03 11.79
CA LEU A 61 6.07 -0.73 13.07
C LEU A 61 5.31 -1.32 14.26
N TRP A 62 3.99 -1.24 14.24
CA TRP A 62 3.14 -1.82 15.26
C TRP A 62 3.24 -3.34 15.29
N VAL A 63 2.98 -4.01 14.16
CA VAL A 63 2.94 -5.48 14.11
C VAL A 63 4.32 -6.08 14.35
N ARG A 64 5.40 -5.45 13.88
CA ARG A 64 6.75 -6.02 14.04
C ARG A 64 7.44 -5.68 15.36
N ALA A 65 7.09 -4.58 16.02
CA ALA A 65 7.81 -4.14 17.22
C ALA A 65 6.97 -3.36 18.25
N HIS A 66 5.64 -3.30 18.09
CA HIS A 66 4.71 -2.48 18.91
C HIS A 66 5.14 -1.02 19.05
N ILE A 67 5.77 -0.47 18.02
CA ILE A 67 6.21 0.94 18.02
C ILE A 67 5.06 1.81 17.53
N ILE A 68 4.59 2.71 18.39
CA ILE A 68 3.70 3.82 18.03
C ILE A 68 4.52 5.11 18.07
N PRO A 69 4.99 5.65 16.94
CA PRO A 69 5.81 6.84 16.93
C PRO A 69 5.00 8.09 17.27
N ASP A 70 5.64 9.07 17.91
CA ASP A 70 5.02 10.39 18.10
C ASP A 70 5.13 11.20 16.80
N LEU A 71 4.02 11.24 16.07
CA LEU A 71 3.95 11.92 14.78
C LEU A 71 3.82 13.44 14.97
N GLN A 72 4.33 14.20 14.00
CA GLN A 72 4.06 15.62 13.89
C GLN A 72 2.55 15.85 13.65
N ARG A 73 1.99 16.81 14.39
CA ARG A 73 0.57 17.18 14.37
C ARG A 73 0.43 18.69 14.13
N GLY A 74 -0.75 19.13 13.71
CA GLY A 74 -1.12 20.54 13.61
C GLY A 74 -1.53 21.00 12.21
N ALA A 75 -1.19 20.26 11.15
CA ALA A 75 -1.80 20.48 9.84
C ALA A 75 -3.26 19.97 9.83
N PRO A 76 -4.19 20.65 9.12
CA PRO A 76 -5.54 20.13 8.93
C PRO A 76 -5.52 18.84 8.11
N LEU A 77 -6.56 18.00 8.18
CA LEU A 77 -6.62 16.77 7.37
C LEU A 77 -6.77 17.07 5.87
N VAL A 78 -7.50 18.14 5.55
CA VAL A 78 -7.76 18.63 4.19
C VAL A 78 -7.70 20.16 4.18
N SER A 79 -7.29 20.76 3.07
CA SER A 79 -7.32 22.22 2.92
C SER A 79 -7.58 22.63 1.48
N GLY A 80 -8.40 23.66 1.31
CA GLY A 80 -8.60 24.33 0.03
C GLY A 80 -7.59 25.46 -0.26
N THR A 81 -6.67 25.75 0.66
CA THR A 81 -5.68 26.83 0.53
C THR A 81 -4.29 26.28 0.26
N ASP A 82 -3.51 26.94 -0.60
CA ASP A 82 -2.14 26.51 -0.93
C ASP A 82 -1.25 26.37 0.31
N ARG A 83 -1.35 27.32 1.25
CA ARG A 83 -0.60 27.26 2.52
C ARG A 83 -0.98 26.04 3.35
N GLY A 84 -2.27 25.72 3.45
CA GLY A 84 -2.74 24.54 4.17
C GLY A 84 -2.34 23.24 3.48
N GLN A 85 -2.41 23.20 2.14
CA GLN A 85 -1.95 22.05 1.35
C GLN A 85 -0.45 21.79 1.53
N GLN A 86 0.38 22.84 1.49
CA GLN A 86 1.82 22.74 1.76
C GLN A 86 2.10 22.25 3.18
N ALA A 87 1.38 22.75 4.19
CA ALA A 87 1.54 22.30 5.56
C ALA A 87 1.20 20.80 5.72
N ILE A 88 0.16 20.31 5.04
CA ILE A 88 -0.20 18.89 5.00
C ILE A 88 0.94 18.06 4.39
N LEU A 89 1.43 18.45 3.21
CA LEU A 89 2.50 17.72 2.54
C LEU A 89 3.79 17.70 3.36
N GLN A 90 4.13 18.81 4.01
CA GLN A 90 5.31 18.90 4.87
C GLN A 90 5.16 17.98 6.10
N GLN A 91 4.00 17.98 6.76
CA GLN A 91 3.73 17.10 7.90
C GLN A 91 3.77 15.62 7.47
N ASN A 92 3.13 15.25 6.37
CA ASN A 92 3.14 13.88 5.85
C ASN A 92 4.57 13.42 5.51
N SER A 93 5.35 14.29 4.88
CA SER A 93 6.75 13.99 4.53
C SER A 93 7.62 13.79 5.77
N ALA A 94 7.51 14.66 6.78
CA ALA A 94 8.24 14.51 8.03
C ALA A 94 7.87 13.22 8.78
N ASN A 95 6.56 12.90 8.84
CA ASN A 95 6.08 11.66 9.46
C ASN A 95 6.55 10.41 8.70
N LEU A 96 6.58 10.46 7.36
CA LEU A 96 7.14 9.38 6.54
C LEU A 96 8.64 9.20 6.77
N GLN A 97 9.41 10.28 6.87
CA GLN A 97 10.84 10.22 7.17
C GLN A 97 11.09 9.56 8.54
N LEU A 98 10.32 9.95 9.56
CA LEU A 98 10.39 9.33 10.89
C LEU A 98 10.09 7.83 10.83
N ALA A 99 8.97 7.45 10.20
CA ALA A 99 8.56 6.05 10.08
C ALA A 99 9.59 5.22 9.31
N ASN A 100 10.15 5.76 8.23
CA ASN A 100 11.23 5.14 7.46
C ASN A 100 12.48 4.92 8.31
N GLY A 101 12.89 5.91 9.11
CA GLY A 101 14.05 5.78 10.00
C GLY A 101 13.87 4.67 11.04
N LEU A 102 12.68 4.58 11.64
CA LEU A 102 12.35 3.53 12.62
C LEU A 102 12.34 2.13 11.99
N LEU A 103 11.72 1.98 10.81
CA LEU A 103 11.72 0.71 10.07
C LEU A 103 13.13 0.31 9.63
N ALA A 104 13.96 1.26 9.19
CA ALA A 104 15.35 1.00 8.84
C ALA A 104 16.14 0.51 10.06
N SER A 105 15.95 1.11 11.22
CA SER A 105 16.55 0.66 12.48
C SER A 105 16.11 -0.78 12.84
N LEU A 106 14.83 -1.09 12.70
CA LEU A 106 14.29 -2.43 12.92
C LEU A 106 14.89 -3.46 11.93
N ASN A 107 14.93 -3.14 10.64
CA ASN A 107 15.52 -3.99 9.62
C ASN A 107 17.00 -4.26 9.89
N LYS A 108 17.75 -3.25 10.36
CA LYS A 108 19.14 -3.40 10.78
C LYS A 108 19.28 -4.41 11.92
N ARG A 109 18.45 -4.30 12.98
CA ARG A 109 18.45 -5.27 14.10
C ARG A 109 18.17 -6.70 13.62
N VAL A 110 17.21 -6.89 12.72
CA VAL A 110 16.91 -8.21 12.13
C VAL A 110 18.09 -8.74 11.32
N ALA A 111 18.76 -7.88 10.54
CA ALA A 111 19.94 -8.26 9.76
C ALA A 111 21.12 -8.65 10.68
N GLU A 112 21.33 -7.92 11.77
CA GLU A 112 22.35 -8.26 12.78
C GLU A 112 22.07 -9.62 13.43
N ARG A 113 20.82 -9.92 13.82
CA ARG A 113 20.41 -11.24 14.34
C ARG A 113 20.65 -12.37 13.34
N LYS A 114 20.44 -12.11 12.05
CA LYS A 114 20.70 -13.11 10.99
C LYS A 114 22.17 -13.48 10.87
N LEU A 115 23.09 -12.59 11.28
CA LEU A 115 24.53 -12.81 11.24
C LEU A 115 25.04 -13.49 12.53
N ASP A 116 24.53 -13.08 13.69
CA ASP A 116 24.88 -13.61 15.01
C ASP A 116 23.62 -14.09 15.73
N ALA A 117 23.18 -15.29 15.37
CA ALA A 117 21.93 -15.87 15.84
C ALA A 117 22.06 -16.35 17.29
N LYS A 118 21.17 -15.90 18.17
CA LYS A 118 21.05 -16.41 19.53
C LYS A 118 19.83 -17.32 19.67
N LEU A 119 19.86 -18.15 20.71
CA LEU A 119 18.71 -18.93 21.15
C LEU A 119 17.47 -18.05 21.25
N GLY A 120 16.43 -18.39 20.49
CA GLY A 120 15.19 -17.61 20.47
C GLY A 120 15.15 -16.42 19.52
N ASP A 121 16.13 -16.24 18.64
CA ASP A 121 16.08 -15.23 17.57
C ASP A 121 15.37 -15.73 16.30
N VAL A 122 15.19 -17.04 16.16
CA VAL A 122 14.55 -17.67 15.00
C VAL A 122 13.57 -18.76 15.42
N ILE A 123 12.44 -18.82 14.71
CA ILE A 123 11.51 -19.94 14.77
C ILE A 123 11.33 -20.58 13.41
N THR A 124 10.94 -21.85 13.44
CA THR A 124 10.38 -22.57 12.31
C THR A 124 8.91 -22.80 12.58
N LEU A 125 8.06 -22.20 11.75
CA LEU A 125 6.62 -22.40 11.75
C LEU A 125 6.27 -23.52 10.75
N THR A 126 5.64 -24.57 11.24
CA THR A 126 5.23 -25.73 10.44
C THR A 126 3.72 -25.81 10.39
N LEU A 127 3.18 -25.94 9.17
CA LEU A 127 1.77 -26.22 8.97
C LEU A 127 1.52 -27.72 9.06
N VAL A 128 0.83 -28.16 10.11
CA VAL A 128 0.44 -29.57 10.28
C VAL A 128 -0.82 -29.87 9.47
N LEU A 129 -1.79 -28.96 9.52
CA LEU A 129 -3.06 -29.05 8.77
C LEU A 129 -3.57 -27.64 8.50
N ALA A 130 -4.08 -27.38 7.30
CA ALA A 130 -4.93 -26.22 7.03
C ALA A 130 -6.17 -26.66 6.27
N SER A 131 -7.33 -26.12 6.63
CA SER A 131 -8.54 -26.27 5.84
C SER A 131 -9.42 -25.04 5.83
N ASP A 132 -10.17 -24.84 4.75
CA ASP A 132 -11.25 -23.85 4.69
C ASP A 132 -12.60 -24.46 5.13
N LYS A 133 -13.65 -23.63 5.17
CA LYS A 133 -15.03 -24.05 5.46
C LYS A 133 -15.57 -25.16 4.54
N ASN A 134 -15.00 -25.30 3.34
CA ASN A 134 -15.37 -26.30 2.36
C ASN A 134 -14.50 -27.57 2.47
N GLN A 135 -13.73 -27.69 3.55
CA GLN A 135 -12.78 -28.78 3.81
C GLN A 135 -11.68 -28.90 2.75
N ARG A 136 -11.40 -27.84 1.98
CA ARG A 136 -10.27 -27.82 1.07
C ARG A 136 -9.00 -27.73 1.88
N GLN A 137 -8.11 -28.70 1.69
CA GLN A 137 -6.85 -28.77 2.43
C GLN A 137 -5.77 -27.93 1.77
N PHE A 138 -5.01 -27.22 2.59
CA PHE A 138 -3.82 -26.49 2.17
C PHE A 138 -2.58 -27.08 2.83
N SER A 139 -1.46 -26.94 2.14
CA SER A 139 -0.13 -27.37 2.58
C SER A 139 0.87 -26.26 2.31
N SER A 140 1.96 -26.24 3.06
CA SER A 140 3.06 -25.31 2.83
C SER A 140 4.37 -25.92 3.29
N ALA A 141 5.48 -25.44 2.72
CA ALA A 141 6.78 -25.72 3.29
C ALA A 141 6.93 -25.02 4.65
N PRO A 142 7.72 -25.55 5.59
CA PRO A 142 8.00 -24.87 6.85
C PRO A 142 8.58 -23.47 6.62
N LEU A 143 8.09 -22.48 7.36
CA LEU A 143 8.56 -21.11 7.29
C LEU A 143 9.55 -20.83 8.41
N ARG A 144 10.78 -20.48 8.04
CA ARG A 144 11.77 -19.96 8.99
C ARG A 144 11.67 -18.44 9.05
N ILE A 145 11.36 -17.89 10.24
CA ILE A 145 11.18 -16.45 10.46
C ILE A 145 11.98 -15.97 11.66
N TRP A 146 12.59 -14.81 11.53
CA TRP A 146 13.40 -14.19 12.58
C TRP A 146 12.56 -13.24 13.42
N ARG A 147 12.95 -13.06 14.66
CA ARG A 147 12.29 -12.12 15.57
C ARG A 147 12.40 -10.69 15.03
N GLY A 148 11.26 -10.01 14.93
CA GLY A 148 11.09 -8.70 14.30
C GLY A 148 10.98 -8.73 12.77
N ASP A 149 10.98 -9.90 12.13
CA ASP A 149 10.90 -10.06 10.67
C ASP A 149 9.46 -10.25 10.19
N ALA A 150 9.23 -9.96 8.91
CA ALA A 150 7.97 -10.21 8.21
C ALA A 150 8.26 -11.03 6.95
N ARG A 151 7.48 -12.08 6.72
CA ARG A 151 7.65 -12.99 5.59
C ARG A 151 6.32 -13.39 5.00
N GLU A 152 6.29 -13.57 3.70
CA GLU A 152 5.18 -14.21 3.02
C GLU A 152 5.31 -15.73 3.13
N TRP A 153 4.19 -16.39 3.44
CA TRP A 153 4.08 -17.84 3.58
C TRP A 153 3.05 -18.36 2.60
N GLU A 154 3.52 -19.11 1.61
CA GLU A 154 2.67 -19.57 0.52
C GLU A 154 1.97 -20.89 0.90
N LEU A 155 0.65 -20.87 1.00
CA LEU A 155 -0.19 -22.05 1.21
C LEU A 155 -0.79 -22.49 -0.12
N ARG A 156 -0.59 -23.76 -0.48
CA ARG A 156 -1.10 -24.34 -1.73
C ARG A 156 -2.03 -25.51 -1.48
N ASN A 157 -3.09 -25.62 -2.27
CA ASN A 157 -3.95 -26.80 -2.29
C ASN A 157 -3.69 -27.69 -3.50
N ALA A 158 -4.30 -28.88 -3.51
CA ALA A 158 -4.15 -29.85 -4.59
C ALA A 158 -4.72 -29.38 -5.94
N SER A 159 -5.65 -28.41 -5.94
CA SER A 159 -6.19 -27.80 -7.17
C SER A 159 -5.29 -26.71 -7.77
N GLY A 160 -4.15 -26.39 -7.13
CA GLY A 160 -3.21 -25.38 -7.60
C GLY A 160 -3.54 -23.94 -7.15
N GLU A 161 -4.54 -23.76 -6.29
CA GLU A 161 -4.79 -22.47 -5.64
C GLU A 161 -3.64 -22.17 -4.67
N SER A 162 -3.16 -20.92 -4.70
CA SER A 162 -2.10 -20.43 -3.82
C SER A 162 -2.57 -19.23 -3.02
N LEU A 163 -2.26 -19.21 -1.73
CA LEU A 163 -2.56 -18.13 -0.79
C LEU A 163 -1.24 -17.62 -0.22
N ALA A 164 -0.92 -16.37 -0.51
CA ALA A 164 0.25 -15.68 0.02
C ALA A 164 -0.10 -15.04 1.36
N MET A 165 0.26 -15.69 2.48
CA MET A 165 -0.08 -15.20 3.82
C MET A 165 1.06 -14.38 4.43
N GLN A 166 0.80 -13.18 4.91
CA GLN A 166 1.80 -12.42 5.65
C GLN A 166 1.94 -12.97 7.07
N VAL A 167 3.16 -13.39 7.43
CA VAL A 167 3.52 -13.84 8.78
C VAL A 167 4.51 -12.85 9.37
N VAL A 168 4.25 -12.39 10.59
CA VAL A 168 5.12 -11.48 11.33
C VAL A 168 5.39 -12.03 12.71
N TRP A 169 6.67 -12.25 13.03
CA TRP A 169 7.08 -12.52 14.39
C TRP A 169 7.63 -11.25 15.01
N ASN A 170 6.91 -10.70 15.97
CA ASN A 170 7.16 -9.42 16.59
C ASN A 170 8.39 -9.44 17.54
N GLU A 171 9.07 -8.31 17.75
CA GLU A 171 10.24 -8.20 18.64
C GLU A 171 9.96 -8.61 20.09
N GLN A 172 8.72 -8.45 20.55
CA GLN A 172 8.27 -8.77 21.89
C GLN A 172 7.80 -10.22 22.05
N GLY A 173 7.72 -11.01 20.97
CA GLY A 173 7.32 -12.43 21.03
C GLY A 173 5.99 -12.81 20.36
N PRO A 174 4.98 -11.93 20.25
CA PRO A 174 3.73 -12.27 19.56
C PRO A 174 3.93 -12.65 18.08
N LEU A 175 3.25 -13.69 17.63
CA LEU A 175 3.19 -14.12 16.24
C LEU A 175 1.86 -13.69 15.64
N TYR A 176 1.94 -13.07 14.46
CA TYR A 176 0.81 -12.64 13.68
C TYR A 176 0.79 -13.34 12.33
N ILE A 177 -0.40 -13.72 11.88
CA ILE A 177 -0.65 -14.20 10.52
C ILE A 177 -1.82 -13.38 9.96
N GLU A 178 -1.64 -12.75 8.79
CA GLU A 178 -2.63 -11.83 8.20
C GLU A 178 -3.08 -10.75 9.21
N GLY A 179 -2.13 -10.18 9.96
CA GLY A 179 -2.37 -9.19 11.01
C GLY A 179 -3.09 -9.70 12.26
N GLN A 180 -3.53 -10.95 12.29
CA GLN A 180 -4.24 -11.55 13.42
C GLN A 180 -3.25 -12.22 14.37
N HIS A 181 -3.37 -11.94 15.67
CA HIS A 181 -2.57 -12.60 16.70
C HIS A 181 -2.92 -14.09 16.75
N VAL A 182 -1.90 -14.95 16.66
CA VAL A 182 -2.10 -16.42 16.67
C VAL A 182 -1.43 -17.13 17.84
N ALA A 183 -0.34 -16.57 18.39
CA ALA A 183 0.40 -17.16 19.50
C ALA A 183 1.36 -16.16 20.15
N ASP A 184 1.73 -16.39 21.41
CA ASP A 184 2.84 -15.72 22.08
C ASP A 184 4.04 -16.67 22.14
N VAL A 185 5.04 -16.41 21.29
CA VAL A 185 6.20 -17.28 21.15
C VAL A 185 7.23 -16.96 22.22
N SER A 186 7.62 -17.98 22.98
CA SER A 186 8.65 -17.90 24.01
C SER A 186 9.50 -19.16 24.01
N LEU A 187 10.67 -19.11 24.66
CA LEU A 187 11.56 -20.27 24.81
C LEU A 187 10.93 -21.41 25.61
N THR A 188 9.93 -21.11 26.43
CA THR A 188 9.22 -22.07 27.28
C THR A 188 7.91 -22.55 26.65
N MET A 189 7.60 -22.15 25.42
CA MET A 189 6.37 -22.54 24.75
C MET A 189 6.32 -24.08 24.58
N PRO A 190 5.18 -24.73 24.83
CA PRO A 190 5.02 -26.15 24.55
C PRO A 190 5.29 -26.46 23.08
N LYS A 191 6.00 -27.55 22.80
CA LYS A 191 6.23 -28.05 21.42
C LYS A 191 5.01 -28.75 20.81
N THR A 192 3.88 -28.75 21.50
CA THR A 192 2.66 -29.37 21.01
C THR A 192 1.99 -28.47 19.98
N PRO A 193 1.53 -29.02 18.84
CA PRO A 193 0.78 -28.25 17.87
C PRO A 193 -0.47 -27.60 18.48
N PHE A 194 -0.83 -26.41 17.99
CA PHE A 194 -2.00 -25.67 18.44
C PHE A 194 -2.86 -25.25 17.25
N MET A 195 -4.18 -25.11 17.49
CA MET A 195 -5.14 -24.71 16.47
C MET A 195 -5.39 -23.20 16.54
N THR A 196 -5.49 -22.54 15.38
CA THR A 196 -5.91 -21.14 15.25
C THR A 196 -6.81 -20.96 14.03
N ASN A 197 -7.61 -19.89 14.02
CA ASN A 197 -8.42 -19.50 12.88
C ASN A 197 -7.91 -18.16 12.34
N VAL A 198 -7.69 -18.10 11.03
CA VAL A 198 -7.17 -16.90 10.36
C VAL A 198 -8.07 -16.56 9.18
N PHE A 199 -8.49 -15.29 9.12
CA PHE A 199 -9.13 -14.73 7.93
C PHE A 199 -8.07 -14.30 6.92
N TYR A 200 -8.17 -14.82 5.69
CA TYR A 200 -7.30 -14.43 4.58
C TYR A 200 -7.98 -13.34 3.76
N TYR A 201 -7.27 -12.23 3.56
CA TYR A 201 -7.80 -11.05 2.88
C TYR A 201 -7.32 -10.93 1.44
N GLY A 202 -6.09 -11.37 1.12
CA GLY A 202 -5.56 -11.34 -0.26
C GLY A 202 -5.65 -9.95 -0.88
N GLU A 203 -5.20 -8.93 -0.14
CA GLU A 203 -5.27 -7.50 -0.49
C GLU A 203 -6.69 -6.88 -0.56
N ALA A 204 -7.74 -7.66 -0.29
CA ALA A 204 -9.10 -7.14 -0.20
C ALA A 204 -9.45 -6.62 1.21
N VAL A 205 -10.39 -5.68 1.29
CA VAL A 205 -10.90 -5.16 2.59
C VAL A 205 -11.77 -6.21 3.31
N VAL A 206 -12.34 -7.16 2.56
CA VAL A 206 -13.22 -8.21 3.09
C VAL A 206 -12.51 -9.56 2.98
N ALA A 207 -12.61 -10.36 4.05
CA ALA A 207 -12.04 -11.70 4.11
C ALA A 207 -12.56 -12.57 2.96
N GLN A 208 -11.64 -13.11 2.17
CA GLN A 208 -11.93 -14.01 1.06
C GLN A 208 -12.12 -15.44 1.56
N LYS A 209 -11.38 -15.82 2.62
CA LYS A 209 -11.45 -17.15 3.25
C LYS A 209 -11.30 -17.05 4.75
N ALA A 210 -11.87 -18.04 5.44
CA ALA A 210 -11.56 -18.35 6.83
C ALA A 210 -10.86 -19.71 6.83
N LEU A 211 -9.65 -19.75 7.40
CA LEU A 211 -8.80 -20.93 7.45
C LEU A 211 -8.67 -21.40 8.90
N SER A 212 -8.87 -22.69 9.12
CA SER A 212 -8.50 -23.37 10.37
C SER A 212 -7.12 -23.97 10.19
N LEU A 213 -6.16 -23.57 11.03
CA LEU A 213 -4.75 -23.91 10.92
C LEU A 213 -4.30 -24.65 12.19
N LEU A 214 -3.78 -25.86 12.02
CA LEU A 214 -3.03 -26.58 13.05
C LEU A 214 -1.54 -26.30 12.81
N LEU A 215 -0.91 -25.58 13.74
CA LEU A 215 0.45 -25.07 13.62
C LEU A 215 1.35 -25.69 14.67
N SER A 216 2.60 -25.93 14.30
CA SER A 216 3.68 -26.26 15.24
C SER A 216 4.77 -25.21 15.13
N ILE A 217 5.34 -24.82 16.28
CA ILE A 217 6.42 -23.82 16.36
C ILE A 217 7.61 -24.47 17.04
N ASP A 218 8.73 -24.48 16.32
CA ASP A 218 10.03 -24.85 16.88
C ASP A 218 10.90 -23.61 17.01
N VAL A 219 11.26 -23.27 18.25
CA VAL A 219 12.23 -22.21 18.52
C VAL A 219 13.62 -22.78 18.35
N ALA A 220 14.39 -22.24 17.41
CA ALA A 220 15.73 -22.79 17.14
C ALA A 220 16.68 -22.50 18.31
N PRO A 221 17.60 -23.43 18.61
CA PRO A 221 18.61 -23.27 19.63
C PRO A 221 19.60 -22.14 19.33
#